data_AF-A0A0D7Q690-F1
#
_entry.id   AF-A0A0D7Q690-F1
#
_cell.length_a   1.000
_cell.length_b   1.000
_cell.length_c   1.000
_cell.angle_alpha   90.00
_cell.angle_beta   90.00
_cell.angle_gamma   90.00
#
_symmetry.space_group_name_H-M   'P 1'
#
loop_
_entity.id
_entity.type
_entity.pdbx_description
1 polymer ?
#
loop_
_entity_poly.entity_id
_entity_poly.type
_entity_poly.pdbx_seq_one_letter_code
_entity_poly.pdbx_strand_id
1 'polypeptide(L)'
;MTASDSPPSARRAPRLTIAGMVPMLALVAACLCASPAAADFRLCNNTSSRVGIALGYKDAEGWTTEGWWNVSSRACETLLRGNLVARFYYIYALDYDRGGEWSGQAFMCSRDKEFTIKGTENCLARGFDRTGYFEVDTGEQRAWTVQLTEANEQQPQKLPGMPGGVGPGGPGTMPGLPNPPGATPPGASGLPPAATPGNKQ
;
A
#
# COMPACT_ATOMS: atom_id res chain seq x y z
N MET A 1 -20.50 -8.61 -105.50
CA MET A 1 -20.75 -9.54 -104.38
C MET A 1 -19.56 -9.43 -103.45
N THR A 2 -19.65 -8.58 -102.42
CA THR A 2 -18.61 -8.39 -101.40
C THR A 2 -19.26 -8.66 -100.06
N ALA A 3 -18.95 -9.80 -99.45
CA ALA A 3 -19.39 -10.13 -98.10
C ALA A 3 -18.48 -9.41 -97.10
N SER A 4 -19.07 -8.52 -96.29
CA SER A 4 -18.42 -7.89 -95.14
C SER A 4 -18.56 -8.82 -93.94
N ASP A 5 -17.46 -9.43 -93.54
CA ASP A 5 -17.33 -10.21 -92.31
C ASP A 5 -17.14 -9.26 -91.11
N SER A 6 -17.92 -9.46 -90.05
CA SER A 6 -17.83 -8.69 -88.79
C SER A 6 -17.12 -9.51 -87.71
N PRO A 7 -16.19 -8.94 -86.92
CA PRO A 7 -15.51 -9.70 -85.89
C PRO A 7 -16.36 -9.88 -84.62
N PRO A 8 -16.15 -10.96 -83.84
CA PRO A 8 -16.92 -11.23 -82.64
C PRO A 8 -16.46 -10.37 -81.45
N SER A 9 -17.45 -9.98 -80.64
CA SER A 9 -17.26 -9.14 -79.46
C SER A 9 -16.67 -9.95 -78.29
N ALA A 10 -15.45 -9.58 -77.86
CA ALA A 10 -14.74 -10.23 -76.77
C ALA A 10 -15.32 -9.83 -75.40
N ARG A 11 -15.89 -10.80 -74.67
CA ARG A 11 -16.32 -10.61 -73.27
C ARG A 11 -15.09 -10.50 -72.36
N ARG A 12 -14.97 -9.40 -71.62
CA ARG A 12 -13.94 -9.19 -70.60
C ARG A 12 -14.31 -9.95 -69.31
N ALA A 13 -13.44 -10.84 -68.87
CA ALA A 13 -13.52 -11.46 -67.54
C ALA A 13 -13.11 -10.46 -66.44
N PRO A 14 -13.70 -10.53 -65.23
CA PRO A 14 -13.32 -9.66 -64.14
C PRO A 14 -11.97 -10.12 -63.58
N ARG A 15 -11.05 -9.17 -63.39
CA ARG A 15 -9.77 -9.43 -62.70
C ARG A 15 -10.06 -9.57 -61.21
N LEU A 16 -9.88 -10.77 -60.67
CA LEU A 16 -9.93 -11.02 -59.24
C LEU A 16 -8.73 -10.31 -58.59
N THR A 17 -8.96 -9.21 -57.90
CA THR A 17 -7.93 -8.43 -57.20
C THR A 17 -7.53 -9.14 -55.91
N ILE A 18 -6.29 -9.67 -55.85
CA ILE A 18 -5.65 -10.32 -54.68
C ILE A 18 -5.43 -9.33 -53.50
N ALA A 19 -5.72 -8.05 -53.68
CA ALA A 19 -5.43 -6.98 -52.72
C ALA A 19 -6.25 -7.01 -51.39
N GLY A 20 -7.27 -7.86 -51.28
CA GLY A 20 -8.13 -7.96 -50.08
C GLY A 20 -7.61 -8.88 -48.97
N MET A 21 -6.64 -9.75 -49.24
CA MET A 21 -6.24 -10.83 -48.30
C MET A 21 -5.09 -10.43 -47.35
N VAL A 22 -4.26 -9.47 -47.74
CA VAL A 22 -3.10 -9.00 -46.96
C VAL A 22 -3.47 -8.29 -45.65
N PRO A 23 -4.48 -7.38 -45.58
CA PRO A 23 -4.79 -6.70 -44.33
C PRO A 23 -5.46 -7.62 -43.30
N MET A 24 -6.17 -8.66 -43.74
CA MET A 24 -6.85 -9.61 -42.86
C MET A 24 -5.86 -10.54 -42.15
N LEU A 25 -4.79 -10.97 -42.83
CA LEU A 25 -3.74 -11.80 -42.22
C LEU A 25 -2.91 -11.01 -41.20
N ALA A 26 -2.68 -9.72 -41.44
CA ALA A 26 -1.97 -8.83 -40.51
C ALA A 26 -2.75 -8.59 -39.21
N LEU A 27 -4.09 -8.49 -39.28
CA LEU A 27 -4.94 -8.31 -38.11
C LEU A 27 -4.96 -9.57 -37.21
N VAL A 28 -5.02 -10.76 -37.82
CA VAL A 28 -4.97 -12.04 -37.09
C VAL A 28 -3.62 -12.24 -36.40
N ALA A 29 -2.51 -11.85 -37.04
CA ALA A 29 -1.18 -11.89 -36.44
C ALA A 29 -1.05 -10.94 -35.24
N ALA A 30 -1.69 -9.77 -35.26
CA ALA A 30 -1.67 -8.82 -34.15
C ALA A 30 -2.39 -9.33 -32.89
N CYS A 31 -3.48 -10.10 -33.04
CA CYS A 31 -4.20 -10.69 -31.91
C CYS A 31 -3.43 -11.81 -31.19
N LEU A 32 -2.46 -12.45 -31.87
CA LEU A 32 -1.62 -13.51 -31.30
C LEU A 32 -0.46 -12.97 -30.45
N CYS A 33 -0.19 -11.67 -30.51
CA CYS A 33 0.87 -11.00 -29.73
C CYS A 33 0.36 -10.33 -28.44
N ALA A 34 -0.89 -10.58 -28.04
CA ALA A 34 -1.41 -10.06 -26.78
C ALA A 34 -0.78 -10.81 -25.60
N SER A 35 0.29 -10.24 -25.03
CA SER A 35 0.85 -10.74 -23.78
C SER A 35 -0.21 -10.66 -22.67
N PRO A 36 -0.35 -11.69 -21.82
CA PRO A 36 -1.24 -11.63 -20.67
C PRO A 36 -0.81 -10.43 -19.81
N ALA A 37 -1.75 -9.51 -19.57
CA ALA A 37 -1.53 -8.44 -18.61
C ALA A 37 -1.43 -9.07 -17.22
N ALA A 38 -0.19 -9.23 -16.73
CA ALA A 38 0.06 -9.72 -15.38
C ALA A 38 -0.50 -8.70 -14.39
N ALA A 39 -1.49 -9.12 -13.62
CA ALA A 39 -2.10 -8.31 -12.59
C ALA A 39 -1.47 -8.74 -11.28
N ASP A 40 -0.50 -7.98 -10.77
CA ASP A 40 0.32 -8.37 -9.62
C ASP A 40 0.32 -7.28 -8.55
N PHE A 41 0.52 -7.66 -7.29
CA PHE A 41 0.87 -6.73 -6.21
C PHE A 41 2.38 -6.61 -6.11
N ARG A 42 2.90 -5.42 -6.42
CA ARG A 42 4.33 -5.14 -6.41
C ARG A 42 4.68 -4.10 -5.36
N LEU A 43 5.90 -4.19 -4.86
CA LEU A 43 6.47 -3.16 -3.99
C LEU A 43 7.85 -2.77 -4.49
N CYS A 44 8.04 -1.48 -4.69
CA CYS A 44 9.28 -0.85 -5.10
C CYS A 44 9.93 -0.18 -3.89
N ASN A 45 11.11 -0.67 -3.52
CA ASN A 45 11.94 -0.09 -2.48
C ASN A 45 12.75 1.06 -3.07
N ASN A 46 12.32 2.31 -2.85
CA ASN A 46 13.06 3.50 -3.28
C ASN A 46 14.06 4.02 -2.23
N THR A 47 14.23 3.32 -1.12
CA THR A 47 15.23 3.67 -0.10
C THR A 47 16.62 3.28 -0.57
N SER A 48 17.64 3.76 0.15
CA SER A 48 19.02 3.30 -0.06
C SER A 48 19.33 1.95 0.61
N SER A 49 18.47 1.47 1.51
CA SER A 49 18.71 0.26 2.30
C SER A 49 17.99 -0.96 1.72
N ARG A 50 18.39 -2.14 2.17
CA ARG A 50 17.64 -3.38 2.01
C ARG A 50 16.47 -3.43 2.98
N VAL A 51 15.31 -3.84 2.48
CA VAL A 51 14.08 -3.85 3.26
C VAL A 51 13.47 -5.24 3.33
N GLY A 52 13.10 -5.66 4.54
CA GLY A 52 12.28 -6.84 4.80
C GLY A 52 10.81 -6.48 4.79
N ILE A 53 9.97 -7.29 4.16
CA ILE A 53 8.54 -6.99 4.00
C ILE A 53 7.69 -8.16 4.50
N ALA A 54 6.62 -7.83 5.21
CA ALA A 54 5.51 -8.70 5.50
C ALA A 54 4.21 -8.11 4.93
N LEU A 55 3.33 -8.96 4.43
CA LEU A 55 2.09 -8.63 3.75
C LEU A 55 0.92 -9.32 4.46
N GLY A 56 -0.09 -8.55 4.82
CA GLY A 56 -1.38 -9.04 5.27
C GLY A 56 -2.46 -8.74 4.25
N TYR A 57 -3.34 -9.71 4.00
CA TYR A 57 -4.48 -9.53 3.11
C TYR A 57 -5.65 -10.40 3.55
N LYS A 58 -6.83 -10.07 3.05
CA LYS A 58 -8.04 -10.85 3.28
C LYS A 58 -8.47 -11.51 2.00
N ASP A 59 -8.56 -12.84 2.02
CA ASP A 59 -9.07 -13.65 0.90
C ASP A 59 -10.44 -14.26 1.25
N ALA A 60 -10.90 -15.21 0.45
CA ALA A 60 -12.17 -15.90 0.65
C ALA A 60 -12.20 -16.81 1.90
N GLU A 61 -11.04 -17.28 2.36
CA GLU A 61 -10.89 -18.13 3.53
C GLU A 61 -10.74 -17.31 4.82
N GLY A 62 -10.25 -16.08 4.70
CA GLY A 62 -10.16 -15.14 5.81
C GLY A 62 -8.92 -14.26 5.73
N TRP A 63 -8.41 -13.88 6.89
CA TRP A 63 -7.17 -13.11 6.98
C TRP A 63 -5.95 -14.02 6.86
N THR A 64 -4.99 -13.60 6.04
CA THR A 64 -3.71 -14.27 5.86
C THR A 64 -2.60 -13.23 6.01
N THR A 65 -1.54 -13.55 6.75
CA THR A 65 -0.29 -12.79 6.76
C THR A 65 0.88 -13.64 6.31
N GLU A 66 1.76 -13.03 5.54
CA GLU A 66 2.93 -13.68 4.93
C GLU A 66 4.15 -12.78 5.07
N GLY A 67 5.33 -13.39 5.07
CA GLY A 67 6.63 -12.71 5.14
C GLY A 67 7.73 -13.76 5.18
N TRP A 68 9.02 -13.46 5.03
CA TRP A 68 9.60 -12.15 4.75
C TRP A 68 10.08 -12.11 3.31
N TRP A 69 9.62 -11.12 2.55
CA TRP A 69 10.28 -10.79 1.29
C TRP A 69 11.49 -9.91 1.58
N ASN A 70 12.58 -10.18 0.88
CA ASN A 70 13.78 -9.39 0.99
C ASN A 70 13.97 -8.56 -0.29
N VAL A 71 13.78 -7.25 -0.18
CA VAL A 71 13.84 -6.33 -1.32
C VAL A 71 15.09 -5.49 -1.25
N SER A 72 15.93 -5.61 -2.28
CA SER A 72 17.15 -4.82 -2.40
C SER A 72 16.87 -3.32 -2.54
N SER A 73 17.87 -2.51 -2.23
CA SER A 73 17.84 -1.07 -2.48
C SER A 73 17.52 -0.77 -3.95
N ARG A 74 16.64 0.21 -4.19
CA ARG A 74 16.21 0.63 -5.54
C ARG A 74 15.65 -0.48 -6.43
N ALA A 75 15.10 -1.54 -5.84
CA ALA A 75 14.53 -2.68 -6.55
C ALA A 75 13.02 -2.80 -6.32
N CYS A 76 12.33 -3.49 -7.23
CA CYS A 76 10.91 -3.79 -7.10
C CYS A 76 10.67 -5.30 -7.11
N GLU A 77 9.94 -5.79 -6.12
CA GLU A 77 9.58 -7.20 -5.98
C GLU A 77 8.07 -7.40 -6.13
N THR A 78 7.67 -8.62 -6.52
CA THR A 78 6.25 -9.01 -6.58
C THR A 78 5.92 -9.80 -5.33
N LEU A 79 5.04 -9.25 -4.49
CA LEU A 79 4.67 -9.88 -3.21
C LEU A 79 3.52 -10.87 -3.41
N LEU A 80 2.56 -10.53 -4.26
CA LEU A 80 1.43 -11.41 -4.60
C LEU A 80 1.26 -11.43 -6.12
N ARG A 81 1.15 -12.64 -6.68
CA ARG A 81 0.93 -12.85 -8.11
C ARG A 81 -0.54 -13.07 -8.42
N GLY A 82 -0.96 -12.56 -9.57
CA GLY A 82 -2.33 -12.72 -10.05
C GLY A 82 -3.31 -11.70 -9.45
N ASN A 83 -4.53 -11.72 -9.99
CA ASN A 83 -5.51 -10.66 -9.75
C ASN A 83 -5.75 -10.43 -8.26
N LEU A 84 -5.64 -9.16 -7.86
CA LEU A 84 -6.01 -8.73 -6.53
C LEU A 84 -7.51 -8.89 -6.33
N VAL A 85 -7.88 -9.63 -5.28
CA VAL A 85 -9.26 -9.90 -4.88
C VAL A 85 -9.75 -8.97 -3.77
N ALA A 86 -8.82 -8.37 -3.04
CA ALA A 86 -9.10 -7.42 -1.97
C ALA A 86 -8.84 -5.99 -2.43
N ARG A 87 -9.52 -5.03 -1.79
CA ARG A 87 -9.24 -3.60 -1.96
C ARG A 87 -8.09 -3.14 -1.08
N PHE A 88 -8.04 -3.62 0.16
CA PHE A 88 -7.07 -3.21 1.15
C PHE A 88 -6.02 -4.30 1.37
N TYR A 89 -4.76 -3.89 1.32
CA TYR A 89 -3.61 -4.71 1.64
C TYR A 89 -2.84 -4.05 2.78
N TYR A 90 -2.24 -4.84 3.64
CA TYR A 90 -1.58 -4.37 4.85
C TYR A 90 -0.10 -4.73 4.76
N ILE A 91 0.77 -3.77 4.99
CA ILE A 91 2.21 -3.98 4.83
C ILE A 91 2.92 -3.61 6.13
N TYR A 92 3.89 -4.44 6.50
CA TYR A 92 4.88 -4.09 7.49
C TYR A 92 6.24 -4.23 6.84
N ALA A 93 7.14 -3.29 7.10
CA ALA A 93 8.48 -3.37 6.54
C ALA A 93 9.55 -2.96 7.55
N LEU A 94 10.76 -3.49 7.37
CA LEU A 94 11.93 -3.28 8.24
C LEU A 94 13.13 -2.84 7.40
N ASP A 95 13.81 -1.77 7.81
CA ASP A 95 15.10 -1.37 7.22
C ASP A 95 16.21 -2.21 7.87
N TYR A 96 16.82 -3.12 7.11
CA TYR A 96 17.85 -4.02 7.64
C TYR A 96 19.21 -3.36 7.83
N ASP A 97 19.48 -2.24 7.16
CA ASP A 97 20.81 -1.62 7.16
C ASP A 97 20.93 -0.50 8.19
N ARG A 98 19.94 0.40 8.24
CA ARG A 98 19.92 1.54 9.18
C ARG A 98 19.04 1.30 10.40
N GLY A 99 18.21 0.26 10.38
CA GLY A 99 17.15 0.07 11.36
C GLY A 99 15.98 1.04 11.11
N GLY A 100 14.86 0.74 11.74
CA GLY A 100 13.60 1.44 11.52
C GLY A 100 12.57 0.53 10.88
N GLU A 101 11.31 0.96 10.97
CA GLU A 101 10.18 0.19 10.50
C GLU A 101 9.14 1.08 9.83
N TRP A 102 8.42 0.48 8.89
CA TRP A 102 7.18 1.01 8.34
C TRP A 102 6.04 0.23 8.98
N SER A 103 5.45 0.81 10.02
CA SER A 103 4.35 0.24 10.76
C SER A 103 3.08 1.08 10.67
N GLY A 104 1.96 0.46 11.02
CA GLY A 104 0.66 1.13 11.08
C GLY A 104 -0.21 0.61 12.21
N GLN A 105 -1.50 0.91 12.14
CA GLN A 105 -2.44 0.63 13.24
C GLN A 105 -3.18 -0.71 13.07
N ALA A 106 -3.00 -1.40 11.95
CA ALA A 106 -3.65 -2.70 11.70
C ALA A 106 -2.80 -3.83 12.31
N PHE A 107 -3.17 -4.28 13.51
CA PHE A 107 -2.40 -5.32 14.19
C PHE A 107 -2.71 -6.72 13.63
N MET A 108 -1.65 -7.42 13.21
CA MET A 108 -1.73 -8.77 12.67
C MET A 108 -0.58 -9.63 13.19
N CYS A 109 -0.63 -10.95 12.93
CA CYS A 109 0.40 -11.86 13.40
C CYS A 109 1.63 -11.85 12.48
N SER A 110 2.82 -11.92 13.06
CA SER A 110 4.10 -12.03 12.36
C SER A 110 5.06 -12.98 13.10
N ARG A 111 6.23 -13.25 12.50
CA ARG A 111 7.31 -14.05 13.11
C ARG A 111 8.67 -13.59 12.60
N ASP A 112 9.75 -13.98 13.28
CA ASP A 112 11.13 -13.62 12.91
C ASP A 112 11.63 -14.26 11.59
N LYS A 113 11.12 -15.45 11.22
CA LYS A 113 11.51 -16.19 10.00
C LYS A 113 10.38 -16.17 9.00
N GLU A 114 10.64 -16.62 7.77
CA GLU A 114 9.60 -16.80 6.74
C GLU A 114 8.39 -17.56 7.29
N PHE A 115 7.20 -17.04 6.99
CA PHE A 115 5.94 -17.43 7.59
C PHE A 115 4.75 -17.21 6.63
N THR A 116 3.73 -18.05 6.84
CA THR A 116 2.37 -17.85 6.36
C THR A 116 1.44 -18.19 7.51
N ILE A 117 0.63 -17.24 7.96
CA ILE A 117 -0.25 -17.39 9.13
C ILE A 117 -1.67 -17.04 8.72
N LYS A 118 -2.59 -17.97 8.97
CA LYS A 118 -4.03 -17.73 8.85
C LYS A 118 -4.58 -17.18 10.16
N GLY A 119 -5.44 -16.17 10.08
CA GLY A 119 -6.04 -15.47 11.22
C GLY A 119 -5.14 -14.40 11.85
N THR A 120 -5.75 -13.41 12.47
CA THR A 120 -5.08 -12.26 13.11
C THR A 120 -5.28 -12.22 14.63
N GLU A 121 -6.01 -13.18 15.16
CA GLU A 121 -6.37 -13.29 16.56
C GLU A 121 -5.35 -14.12 17.36
N ASN A 122 -5.23 -13.76 18.65
CA ASN A 122 -4.44 -14.50 19.65
C ASN A 122 -2.98 -14.75 19.23
N CYS A 123 -2.34 -13.85 18.48
CA CYS A 123 -0.97 -14.03 17.95
C CYS A 123 0.01 -14.52 19.03
N LEU A 124 0.08 -13.80 20.16
CA LEU A 124 0.99 -14.13 21.26
C LEU A 124 0.72 -15.51 21.86
N ALA A 125 -0.56 -15.87 22.07
CA ALA A 125 -0.93 -17.18 22.62
C ALA A 125 -0.63 -18.33 21.64
N ARG A 126 -0.57 -18.03 20.34
CA ARG A 126 -0.19 -18.96 19.27
C ARG A 126 1.32 -19.01 19.03
N GLY A 127 2.11 -18.22 19.77
CA GLY A 127 3.57 -18.14 19.63
C GLY A 127 4.04 -17.26 18.46
N PHE A 128 3.23 -16.29 18.06
CA PHE A 128 3.53 -15.28 17.05
C PHE A 128 3.61 -13.89 17.66
N ASP A 129 4.28 -12.98 16.98
CA ASP A 129 4.34 -11.58 17.38
C ASP A 129 3.11 -10.82 16.90
N ARG A 130 2.78 -9.74 17.61
CA ARG A 130 1.70 -8.83 17.25
C ARG A 130 2.30 -7.55 16.67
N THR A 131 2.27 -7.43 15.35
CA THR A 131 2.91 -6.34 14.62
C THR A 131 1.86 -5.43 13.98
N GLY A 132 2.11 -4.12 13.95
CA GLY A 132 1.25 -3.13 13.33
C GLY A 132 1.60 -2.90 11.86
N TYR A 133 0.66 -3.19 10.96
CA TYR A 133 0.81 -3.01 9.52
C TYR A 133 0.15 -1.69 9.10
N PHE A 134 0.72 -1.02 8.10
CA PHE A 134 0.11 0.13 7.44
C PHE A 134 -0.81 -0.33 6.30
N GLU A 135 -1.92 0.38 6.14
CA GLU A 135 -2.93 0.04 5.14
C GLU A 135 -2.61 0.69 3.78
N VAL A 136 -2.82 -0.08 2.72
CA VAL A 136 -2.71 0.33 1.33
C VAL A 136 -4.06 0.11 0.67
N ASP A 137 -4.71 1.20 0.26
CA ASP A 137 -5.92 1.16 -0.56
C ASP A 137 -5.53 1.06 -2.04
N THR A 138 -5.90 -0.04 -2.68
CA THR A 138 -5.66 -0.29 -4.12
C THR A 138 -6.79 0.25 -5.00
N GLY A 139 -7.88 0.75 -4.42
CA GLY A 139 -9.03 1.24 -5.17
C GLY A 139 -9.72 0.17 -6.04
N GLU A 140 -9.71 -1.09 -5.58
CA GLU A 140 -10.25 -2.26 -6.30
C GLU A 140 -9.53 -2.56 -7.64
N GLN A 141 -8.31 -2.05 -7.79
CA GLN A 141 -7.49 -2.37 -8.95
C GLN A 141 -6.96 -3.80 -8.85
N ARG A 142 -6.93 -4.49 -10.00
CA ARG A 142 -6.44 -5.88 -10.10
C ARG A 142 -4.92 -6.00 -10.00
N ALA A 143 -4.20 -4.89 -10.15
CA ALA A 143 -2.76 -4.78 -10.08
C ALA A 143 -2.41 -3.49 -9.35
N TRP A 144 -1.41 -3.50 -8.48
CA TRP A 144 -1.02 -2.32 -7.71
C TRP A 144 0.47 -2.33 -7.43
N THR A 145 1.09 -1.14 -7.38
CA THR A 145 2.49 -1.00 -7.00
C THR A 145 2.65 0.01 -5.87
N VAL A 146 3.18 -0.46 -4.74
CA VAL A 146 3.52 0.39 -3.59
C VAL A 146 4.93 0.94 -3.77
N GLN A 147 5.10 2.24 -3.52
CA GLN A 147 6.40 2.90 -3.51
C GLN A 147 6.82 3.13 -2.06
N LEU A 148 7.84 2.41 -1.61
CA LEU A 148 8.37 2.55 -0.26
C LEU A 148 9.50 3.59 -0.26
N THR A 149 9.34 4.62 0.56
CA THR A 149 10.34 5.68 0.80
C THR A 149 10.83 5.62 2.24
N GLU A 150 11.83 6.42 2.59
CA GLU A 150 12.49 6.42 3.89
C GLU A 150 11.49 6.42 5.08
N ALA A 151 11.72 5.57 6.09
CA ALA A 151 10.79 5.41 7.22
C ALA A 151 10.57 6.71 8.03
N ASN A 152 11.59 7.56 8.09
CA ASN A 152 11.52 8.85 8.79
C ASN A 152 10.63 9.89 8.08
N GLU A 153 10.23 9.64 6.83
CA GLU A 153 9.34 10.52 6.06
C GLU A 153 7.86 10.15 6.20
N GLN A 154 7.54 8.94 6.66
CA GLN A 154 6.16 8.52 6.91
C GLN A 154 5.69 9.02 8.27
N GLN A 155 5.42 10.33 8.36
CA GLN A 155 4.72 10.91 9.49
C GLN A 155 3.32 10.27 9.63
N PRO A 156 2.91 9.83 10.83
CA PRO A 156 1.53 9.40 11.06
C PRO A 156 0.63 10.59 10.77
N GLN A 157 -0.19 10.47 9.71
CA GLN A 157 -1.31 11.35 9.37
C GLN A 157 -1.04 12.81 9.74
N LYS A 158 -0.37 13.55 8.86
CA LYS A 158 -0.42 15.01 8.86
C LYS A 158 -1.90 15.41 8.86
N LEU A 159 -2.43 15.76 10.04
CA LEU A 159 -3.75 16.36 10.17
C LEU A 159 -3.83 17.53 9.17
N PRO A 160 -4.74 17.50 8.17
CA PRO A 160 -4.95 18.63 7.28
C PRO A 160 -5.35 19.85 8.11
N GLY A 161 -4.71 20.98 7.79
CA GLY A 161 -4.70 22.17 8.62
C GLY A 161 -6.07 22.69 9.04
N MET A 162 -6.12 23.23 10.26
CA MET A 162 -7.12 24.22 10.64
C MET A 162 -6.80 25.54 9.91
N PRO A 163 -7.68 26.05 9.02
CA PRO A 163 -7.54 27.38 8.46
C PRO A 163 -7.86 28.45 9.52
N GLY A 164 -7.20 29.61 9.39
CA GLY A 164 -7.14 30.66 10.41
C GLY A 164 -8.48 31.21 10.90
N GLY A 165 -8.54 31.46 12.21
CA GLY A 165 -9.52 32.35 12.82
C GLY A 165 -8.91 33.73 13.06
N VAL A 166 -8.78 34.55 12.01
CA VAL A 166 -8.61 36.00 12.14
C VAL A 166 -9.99 36.65 12.04
N GLY A 167 -10.60 36.97 13.18
CA GLY A 167 -11.84 37.74 13.22
C GLY A 167 -11.54 39.25 13.20
N PRO A 168 -12.16 40.06 12.31
CA PRO A 168 -11.98 41.51 12.33
C PRO A 168 -13.06 42.22 13.19
N GLY A 169 -12.59 43.09 14.11
CA GLY A 169 -13.27 44.25 14.77
C GLY A 169 -14.63 44.02 15.46
N GLY A 170 -14.83 44.11 16.78
CA GLY A 170 -14.58 45.23 17.72
C GLY A 170 -15.95 45.87 18.14
N PRO A 171 -16.06 46.79 19.13
CA PRO A 171 -15.56 46.83 20.51
C PRO A 171 -16.71 46.73 21.56
N GLY A 172 -16.40 46.37 22.80
CA GLY A 172 -17.38 46.34 23.90
C GLY A 172 -16.73 46.24 25.27
N THR A 173 -16.40 47.40 25.83
CA THR A 173 -16.03 47.64 27.23
C THR A 173 -17.01 47.01 28.22
N MET A 174 -16.51 46.40 29.30
CA MET A 174 -16.97 46.62 30.68
C MET A 174 -15.82 46.37 31.67
N PRO A 175 -15.41 47.37 32.48
CA PRO A 175 -14.42 47.20 33.55
C PRO A 175 -15.07 46.85 34.89
N GLY A 176 -14.40 45.99 35.66
CA GLY A 176 -14.55 45.94 37.10
C GLY A 176 -15.18 44.66 37.64
N LEU A 177 -14.36 43.82 38.27
CA LEU A 177 -14.64 43.12 39.53
C LEU A 177 -13.29 42.59 40.09
N PRO A 178 -12.91 42.91 41.35
CA PRO A 178 -11.67 42.45 41.95
C PRO A 178 -11.70 40.94 42.27
N ASN A 179 -10.59 40.24 41.98
CA ASN A 179 -10.38 38.85 42.40
C ASN A 179 -10.32 38.73 43.94
N PRO A 180 -11.02 37.77 44.56
CA PRO A 180 -10.76 37.40 45.94
C PRO A 180 -9.49 36.53 46.04
N PRO A 181 -8.63 36.71 47.06
CA PRO A 181 -7.50 35.84 47.31
C PRO A 181 -7.92 34.64 48.18
N GLY A 182 -7.55 33.43 47.76
CA GLY A 182 -7.52 32.28 48.67
C GLY A 182 -8.09 30.98 48.09
N ALA A 183 -7.21 30.13 47.58
CA ALA A 183 -7.40 28.70 47.60
C ALA A 183 -6.02 28.02 47.67
N THR A 184 -5.59 27.73 48.89
CA THR A 184 -4.52 26.80 49.22
C THR A 184 -4.90 25.38 48.77
N PRO A 185 -3.97 24.59 48.22
CA PRO A 185 -4.21 23.16 47.97
C PRO A 185 -4.19 22.37 49.30
N PRO A 186 -5.05 21.35 49.48
CA PRO A 186 -5.08 20.55 50.69
C PRO A 186 -4.00 19.47 50.72
N GLY A 187 -3.19 19.52 51.79
CA GLY A 187 -2.91 18.41 52.70
C GLY A 187 -2.31 17.12 52.14
N ALA A 188 -0.98 17.02 52.20
CA ALA A 188 -0.30 15.73 52.32
C ALA A 188 -0.24 15.32 53.80
N SER A 189 -0.75 14.13 54.11
CA SER A 189 -0.54 13.36 55.34
C SER A 189 -0.30 11.93 54.84
N GLY A 190 0.84 11.24 55.03
CA GLY A 190 1.80 11.17 56.12
C GLY A 190 1.71 9.76 56.73
N LEU A 191 2.83 8.99 56.75
CA LEU A 191 3.19 7.83 57.64
C LEU A 191 4.26 6.91 56.96
N PRO A 192 5.07 6.10 57.70
CA PRO A 192 6.25 6.45 58.52
C PRO A 192 7.50 5.59 58.15
N PRO A 193 8.63 5.57 58.91
CA PRO A 193 9.95 5.14 58.40
C PRO A 193 10.23 3.64 58.58
N ALA A 194 11.04 3.08 57.67
CA ALA A 194 11.63 1.75 57.79
C ALA A 194 13.13 1.83 58.13
N ALA A 195 13.55 0.98 59.06
CA ALA A 195 14.84 0.93 59.71
C ALA A 195 15.98 0.36 58.84
N THR A 196 17.20 0.79 59.14
CA THR A 196 18.53 0.20 58.84
C THR A 196 18.67 -1.24 59.43
N PRO A 197 19.72 -2.07 59.18
CA PRO A 197 21.15 -1.72 58.98
C PRO A 197 21.95 -2.62 58.00
N GLY A 198 23.23 -2.28 57.78
CA GLY A 198 24.22 -3.28 57.36
C GLY A 198 25.47 -2.76 56.64
N ASN A 199 26.43 -2.22 57.39
CA ASN A 199 27.84 -2.21 56.96
C ASN A 199 28.62 -3.06 57.98
N LYS A 200 29.36 -4.06 57.50
CA LYS A 200 30.42 -4.72 58.27
C LYS A 200 31.52 -5.15 57.28
N GLN A 201 32.62 -4.42 57.39
CA GLN A 201 34.04 -4.81 57.24
C GLN A 201 34.41 -5.78 56.12
#